data_AF-A0A0M8TC54-F1
#
_entry.id   AF-A0A0M8TC54-F1
#
_cell.length_a   1.000
_cell.length_b   1.000
_cell.length_c   1.000
_cell.angle_alpha   90.00
_cell.angle_beta   90.00
_cell.angle_gamma   90.00
#
_symmetry.space_group_name_H-M   'P 1'
#
loop_
_entity.id
_entity.type
_entity.pdbx_description
1 polymer ?
#
loop_
_entity_poly.entity_id
_entity_poly.type
_entity_poly.pdbx_seq_one_letter_code
_entity_poly.pdbx_strand_id
1 'polypeptide(L)'
;MQVEFSLVQEVSERAEGTIGKDYRMGKLARASTKLGVLYFECSSKRFSLGAGATVLVRGESRTNDEVTETEEAAQEDNLRIIYESSRAFSDLLKCKSHAGLPADFKMPPEL
;
A
#
# COMPACT_ATOMS: atom_id res chain seq x y z
N MET A 1 -11.06 -7.93 -8.73
CA MET A 1 -10.07 -7.18 -7.91
C MET A 1 -10.75 -6.50 -6.73
N GLN A 2 -10.16 -6.59 -5.54
CA GLN A 2 -10.65 -5.98 -4.30
C GLN A 2 -9.52 -5.19 -3.63
N VAL A 3 -9.83 -3.98 -3.16
CA VAL A 3 -8.90 -3.13 -2.42
C VAL A 3 -9.47 -2.83 -1.04
N GLU A 4 -8.66 -3.03 -0.01
CA GLU A 4 -9.04 -2.83 1.39
C GLU A 4 -8.00 -1.98 2.13
N PHE A 5 -8.48 -1.21 3.12
CA PHE A 5 -7.64 -0.42 4.01
C PHE A 5 -7.96 -0.74 5.46
N SER A 6 -6.92 -0.95 6.26
CA SER A 6 -7.04 -1.15 7.70
C SER A 6 -6.01 -0.33 8.47
N LEU A 7 -6.33 -0.05 9.73
CA LEU A 7 -5.38 0.54 10.69
C LEU A 7 -4.68 -0.61 11.41
N VAL A 8 -3.35 -0.59 11.44
CA VAL A 8 -2.52 -1.62 12.07
C VAL A 8 -1.54 -0.98 13.05
N GLN A 9 -1.02 -1.78 13.99
CA GLN A 9 -0.04 -1.30 14.99
C GLN A 9 1.39 -1.40 14.49
N GLU A 10 1.68 -2.39 13.64
CA GLU A 10 3.01 -2.68 13.12
C GLU A 10 2.96 -3.18 11.68
N VAL A 11 4.11 -3.12 11.01
CA VAL A 11 4.29 -3.73 9.69
C VAL A 11 4.41 -5.23 9.88
N SER A 12 3.43 -6.00 9.40
CA SER A 12 3.53 -7.45 9.46
C SER A 12 4.55 -7.96 8.46
N GLU A 13 5.57 -8.68 8.93
CA GLU A 13 6.55 -9.37 8.09
C GLU A 13 5.90 -10.46 7.23
N ARG A 14 4.72 -10.94 7.60
CA ARG A 14 3.97 -11.97 6.89
C ARG A 14 2.64 -11.41 6.40
N ALA A 15 2.58 -11.08 5.11
CA ALA A 15 1.32 -11.18 4.40
C ALA A 15 0.99 -12.67 4.33
N GLU A 16 -0.01 -13.11 5.09
CA GLU A 16 -0.38 -14.52 5.18
C GLU A 16 -0.56 -15.14 3.78
N GLY A 17 0.27 -16.14 3.45
CA GLY A 17 0.03 -17.06 2.34
C GLY A 17 0.54 -16.67 0.96
N THR A 18 1.26 -15.56 0.75
CA THR A 18 1.84 -15.27 -0.58
C THR A 18 3.24 -14.69 -0.47
N ILE A 19 4.24 -15.42 -1.00
CA ILE A 19 5.61 -14.92 -1.19
C ILE A 19 5.50 -13.77 -2.20
N GLY A 20 5.81 -12.56 -1.76
CA GLY A 20 5.89 -11.38 -2.59
C GLY A 20 7.22 -10.69 -2.35
N LYS A 21 7.70 -9.96 -3.36
CA LYS A 21 8.91 -9.14 -3.24
C LYS A 21 8.61 -7.89 -2.42
N ASP A 22 9.61 -7.45 -1.67
CA ASP A 22 9.54 -6.25 -0.84
C ASP A 22 10.18 -5.07 -1.56
N TYR A 23 9.59 -3.89 -1.37
CA TYR A 23 9.94 -2.67 -2.05
C TYR A 23 9.95 -1.45 -1.14
N ARG A 24 10.82 -0.49 -1.45
CA ARG A 24 10.97 0.79 -0.73
C ARG A 24 9.93 1.82 -1.18
N MET A 25 8.71 1.71 -0.68
CA MET A 25 7.65 2.70 -0.88
C MET A 25 6.82 2.88 0.41
N GLY A 26 6.54 4.13 0.78
CA GLY A 26 5.90 4.45 2.06
C GLY A 26 6.75 3.95 3.22
N LYS A 27 6.17 3.11 4.08
CA LYS A 27 6.89 2.37 5.13
C LYS A 27 7.44 1.04 4.61
N LEU A 28 6.61 0.32 3.85
CA LEU A 28 6.95 -0.93 3.17
C LEU A 28 5.90 -1.17 2.09
N ALA A 29 6.32 -1.58 0.90
CA ALA A 29 5.43 -2.17 -0.08
C ALA A 29 5.83 -3.62 -0.34
N ARG A 30 4.86 -4.46 -0.62
CA ARG A 30 5.06 -5.86 -1.02
C ARG A 30 4.17 -6.18 -2.21
N ALA A 31 4.69 -6.91 -3.18
CA ALA A 31 3.86 -7.40 -4.28
C ALA A 31 4.20 -8.82 -4.71
N SER A 32 3.15 -9.56 -5.06
CA SER A 32 3.20 -10.80 -5.82
C SER A 32 2.35 -10.63 -7.08
N THR A 33 2.15 -11.70 -7.84
CA THR A 33 1.28 -11.68 -9.01
C THR A 33 -0.20 -11.45 -8.68
N LYS A 34 -0.63 -11.73 -7.45
CA LYS A 34 -2.05 -11.65 -7.04
C LYS A 34 -2.33 -10.72 -5.85
N LEU A 35 -1.29 -10.11 -5.29
CA LEU A 35 -1.37 -9.35 -4.05
C LEU A 35 -0.46 -8.13 -4.14
N GLY A 36 -0.98 -6.96 -3.84
CA GLY A 36 -0.21 -5.75 -3.54
C GLY A 36 -0.52 -5.28 -2.14
N VAL A 37 0.50 -4.98 -1.34
CA VAL A 37 0.35 -4.44 0.02
C VAL A 37 1.20 -3.19 0.14
N LEU A 38 0.66 -2.13 0.73
CA LEU A 38 1.38 -0.90 1.03
C LEU A 38 1.09 -0.46 2.46
N TYR A 39 2.14 -0.33 3.25
CA TYR A 39 2.12 0.25 4.58
C TYR A 39 2.56 1.70 4.50
N PHE A 40 1.79 2.63 5.06
CA PHE A 40 2.13 4.04 5.10
C PHE A 40 1.61 4.73 6.36
N GLU A 41 2.32 5.76 6.80
CA GLU A 41 1.96 6.53 7.98
C GLU A 41 1.10 7.74 7.58
N CYS A 42 -0.14 7.80 8.06
CA CYS A 42 -1.03 8.92 7.82
C CYS A 42 -1.23 9.74 9.10
N SER A 43 -0.77 10.99 9.10
CA SER A 43 -1.13 11.97 10.13
C SER A 43 -2.32 12.80 9.67
N SER A 44 -3.46 12.72 10.37
CA SER A 44 -4.66 13.49 10.03
C SER A 44 -5.47 13.89 11.26
N LYS A 45 -6.18 15.02 11.16
CA LYS A 45 -7.18 15.44 12.15
C LYS A 45 -8.51 14.67 12.01
N ARG A 46 -8.68 13.87 10.96
CA ARG A 46 -9.89 13.06 10.73
C ARG A 46 -9.94 11.80 11.59
N PHE A 47 -8.81 11.41 12.20
CA PHE A 47 -8.80 10.31 13.16
C PHE A 47 -9.31 10.78 14.52
N SER A 48 -10.10 9.92 15.19
CA SER A 48 -10.65 10.18 16.52
C SER A 48 -9.59 10.19 17.64
N LEU A 49 -8.35 9.82 17.33
CA LEU A 49 -7.21 9.74 18.26
C LEU A 49 -6.61 11.10 18.65
N GLY A 50 -7.23 12.21 18.26
CA GLY A 50 -6.79 13.57 18.57
C GLY A 50 -6.15 14.30 17.38
N ALA A 51 -6.03 15.62 17.50
CA ALA A 51 -5.59 16.48 16.40
C ALA A 51 -4.16 16.16 15.95
N GLY A 52 -4.01 15.47 14.82
CA GLY A 52 -2.72 15.18 14.21
C GLY A 52 -2.10 13.84 14.63
N ALA A 53 -2.89 12.91 15.18
CA ALA A 53 -2.46 11.54 15.41
C ALA A 53 -1.94 10.91 14.11
N THR A 54 -0.79 10.24 14.20
CA THR A 54 -0.21 9.43 13.13
C THR A 54 -0.64 7.98 13.33
N VAL A 55 -1.23 7.38 12.32
CA VAL A 55 -1.59 5.95 12.31
C VAL A 55 -0.86 5.24 11.19
N LEU A 56 -0.54 3.97 11.40
CA LEU A 56 -0.05 3.10 10.35
C LEU A 56 -1.25 2.50 9.61
N VAL A 57 -1.34 2.79 8.31
CA VAL A 57 -2.36 2.28 7.42
C VAL A 57 -1.76 1.13 6.61
N ARG A 58 -2.51 0.04 6.49
CA ARG A 58 -2.23 -1.06 5.57
C ARG A 58 -3.26 -1.03 4.45
N GLY A 59 -2.82 -0.74 3.24
CA GLY A 59 -3.59 -1.00 2.03
C GLY A 59 -3.28 -2.39 1.49
N GLU A 60 -4.30 -3.13 1.06
CA GLU A 60 -4.17 -4.40 0.34
C GLU A 60 -5.00 -4.36 -0.95
N SER A 61 -4.39 -4.77 -2.06
CA SER A 61 -5.07 -5.10 -3.31
C SER A 61 -4.92 -6.59 -3.56
N ARG A 62 -6.02 -7.29 -3.81
CA ARG A 62 -6.03 -8.71 -4.11
C ARG A 62 -6.84 -9.00 -5.37
N THR A 63 -6.29 -9.88 -6.20
CA THR A 63 -7.01 -10.46 -7.33
C THR A 63 -7.08 -11.98 -7.22
N ASN A 64 -8.23 -12.55 -7.57
CA ASN A 64 -8.42 -13.99 -7.67
C ASN A 64 -8.28 -14.48 -9.12
N ASP A 65 -8.21 -13.54 -10.07
CA ASP A 65 -8.16 -13.83 -11.50
C ASP A 65 -6.85 -14.56 -11.86
N GLU A 66 -6.86 -15.27 -12.99
CA GLU A 66 -5.64 -15.85 -13.54
C GLU A 66 -4.77 -14.77 -14.15
N VAL A 67 -3.46 -14.84 -13.87
CA VAL A 67 -2.47 -13.88 -14.33
C VAL A 67 -1.81 -14.47 -15.56
N THR A 68 -2.02 -13.85 -16.72
CA THR A 68 -1.49 -14.30 -18.02
C THR A 68 -0.19 -13.59 -18.42
N GLU A 69 0.13 -12.51 -17.72
CA GLU A 69 1.33 -11.70 -17.91
C GLU A 69 2.55 -12.28 -17.16
N THR A 70 3.72 -11.65 -17.33
CA THR A 70 4.93 -12.04 -16.60
C THR A 70 4.80 -11.70 -15.11
N GLU A 71 5.55 -12.40 -14.27
CA GLU A 71 5.55 -12.15 -12.82
C GLU A 71 5.89 -10.69 -12.49
N GLU A 72 6.88 -10.12 -13.18
CA GLU A 72 7.33 -8.74 -12.97
C GLU A 72 6.25 -7.72 -13.36
N ALA A 73 5.55 -7.94 -14.47
CA ALA A 73 4.47 -7.06 -14.92
C ALA A 73 3.29 -7.09 -13.93
N ALA A 74 2.88 -8.29 -13.47
CA ALA A 74 1.82 -8.42 -12.50
C ALA A 74 2.19 -7.80 -11.13
N GLN A 75 3.46 -7.90 -10.73
CA GLN A 75 3.96 -7.24 -9.52
C GLN A 75 3.90 -5.71 -9.65
N GLU A 76 4.36 -5.16 -10.78
CA GLU A 76 4.28 -3.72 -11.05
C GLU A 76 2.83 -3.23 -11.03
N ASP A 77 1.91 -3.95 -11.69
CA ASP A 77 0.50 -3.58 -11.76
C ASP A 77 -0.16 -3.61 -10.37
N ASN A 78 0.10 -4.66 -9.57
CA ASN A 78 -0.40 -4.71 -8.19
C ASN A 78 0.16 -3.58 -7.31
N LEU A 79 1.44 -3.23 -7.47
CA LEU A 79 2.03 -2.08 -6.79
C LEU A 79 1.38 -0.77 -7.24
N ARG A 80 1.15 -0.59 -8.53
CA ARG A 80 0.53 0.61 -9.08
C ARG A 80 -0.88 0.78 -8.55
N ILE A 81 -1.69 -0.26 -8.59
CA ILE A 81 -3.07 -0.26 -8.08
C ILE A 81 -3.09 0.13 -6.59
N ILE A 82 -2.26 -0.50 -5.76
CA ILE A 82 -2.28 -0.20 -4.33
C ILE A 82 -1.70 1.18 -4.02
N TYR A 83 -0.71 1.64 -4.79
CA TYR A 83 -0.18 3.01 -4.70
C TYR A 83 -1.24 4.05 -5.03
N GLU A 84 -1.92 3.94 -6.18
CA GLU A 84 -2.93 4.90 -6.61
C GLU A 84 -4.10 4.95 -5.64
N SER A 85 -4.55 3.77 -5.19
CA SER A 85 -5.59 3.65 -4.17
C SER A 85 -5.16 4.30 -2.85
N SER A 86 -3.91 4.10 -2.42
CA SER A 86 -3.38 4.67 -1.18
C SER A 86 -3.16 6.18 -1.25
N ARG A 87 -2.81 6.73 -2.42
CA ARG A 87 -2.77 8.18 -2.67
C ARG A 87 -4.16 8.78 -2.57
N ALA A 88 -5.14 8.19 -3.24
CA ALA A 88 -6.53 8.63 -3.16
C ALA A 88 -7.10 8.54 -1.73
N PHE A 89 -6.79 7.46 -1.01
CA PHE A 89 -7.16 7.30 0.39
C PHE A 89 -6.50 8.34 1.29
N SER A 90 -5.22 8.64 1.04
CA SER A 90 -4.47 9.67 1.78
C SER A 90 -5.06 11.07 1.57
N ASP A 91 -5.49 11.37 0.35
CA ASP A 91 -6.15 12.62 0.00
C ASP A 91 -7.54 12.72 0.66
N LEU A 92 -8.30 11.63 0.59
CA LEU A 92 -9.58 11.52 1.27
C LEU A 92 -9.41 11.74 2.77
N LEU A 93 -8.39 11.18 3.41
CA LEU A 93 -8.15 11.39 4.83
C LEU A 93 -7.45 12.72 5.15
N LYS A 94 -7.05 13.50 4.15
CA LYS A 94 -6.22 14.71 4.31
C LYS A 94 -4.96 14.43 5.12
N CYS A 95 -4.28 13.32 4.82
CA CYS A 95 -2.99 12.99 5.42
C CYS A 95 -1.98 14.10 5.10
N LYS A 96 -1.18 14.51 6.10
CA LYS A 96 -0.07 15.45 5.86
C LYS A 96 0.87 14.90 4.79
N SER A 97 1.31 15.75 3.87
CA SER A 97 2.28 15.43 2.81
C SER A 97 1.94 14.14 2.03
N HIS A 98 0.65 13.86 1.79
CA HIS A 98 0.19 12.64 1.13
C HIS A 98 0.75 11.35 1.76
N ALA A 99 0.92 11.34 3.09
CA ALA A 99 1.50 10.24 3.85
C ALA A 99 2.94 9.85 3.43
N GLY A 100 3.68 10.78 2.81
CA GLY A 100 5.04 10.54 2.30
C GLY A 100 5.07 9.68 1.04
N LEU A 101 3.93 9.43 0.40
CA LEU A 101 3.87 8.73 -0.88
C LEU A 101 4.37 9.66 -2.01
N PRO A 102 5.07 9.11 -3.02
CA PRO A 102 5.55 9.90 -4.16
C PRO A 102 4.38 10.54 -4.91
N ALA A 103 4.64 11.61 -5.66
CA ALA A 103 3.60 12.30 -6.42
C ALA A 103 3.07 11.47 -7.59
N ASP A 104 3.98 10.75 -8.25
CA ASP A 104 3.73 9.87 -9.40
C ASP A 104 4.21 8.45 -9.10
N PHE A 105 3.54 7.46 -9.68
CA PHE A 105 4.01 6.09 -9.59
C PHE A 105 5.32 5.94 -10.36
N LYS A 106 6.32 5.36 -9.69
CA LYS A 106 7.51 4.80 -10.31
C LYS A 106 7.78 3.49 -9.61
N MET A 107 8.27 2.52 -10.36
CA MET A 107 8.63 1.23 -9.78
C MET A 107 9.63 1.47 -8.63
N PRO A 108 9.26 1.12 -7.38
CA PRO A 108 10.12 1.34 -6.24
C PRO A 108 11.33 0.38 -6.27
N PRO A 109 12.46 0.75 -5.63
CA PRO A 109 13.57 -0.17 -5.46
C PRO A 109 13.14 -1.40 -4.66
N GLU A 110 13.53 -2.59 -5.12
CA GLU A 110 13.45 -3.82 -4.31
C GLU A 110 14.32 -3.66 -3.04
N LEU A 111 13.89 -4.28 -1.94
CA LEU A 111 14.51 -4.12 -0.61
C LEU A 111 15.81 -4.91 -0.44
#